data_AF-A0A842TSU7-F1
#
_entry.id   AF-A0A842TSU7-F1
#
_cell.length_a   1.000
_cell.length_b   1.000
_cell.length_c   1.000
_cell.angle_alpha   90.00
_cell.angle_beta   90.00
_cell.angle_gamma   90.00
#
_symmetry.space_group_name_H-M   'P 1'
#
loop_
_entity.id
_entity.type
_entity.pdbx_description
1 polymer ?
#
loop_
_entity_poly.entity_id
_entity_poly.type
_entity_poly.pdbx_seq_one_letter_code
_entity_poly.pdbx_strand_id
1 'polypeptide(L)' 'MVLRKRGYRQVSLPIPLIERVDEIINKRIEMGYTSVPEFIRTAIREKLEKIED' A
#
# COMPACT_ATOMS: atom_id res chain seq x y z
N MET A 1 11.93 24.97 11.62
CA MET A 1 10.52 24.54 11.77
C MET A 1 10.24 23.44 10.74
N VAL A 2 10.40 22.18 11.11
CA VAL A 2 10.14 21.06 10.19
C VAL A 2 8.62 20.91 10.08
N LEU A 3 8.05 21.20 8.91
CA LEU A 3 6.65 20.95 8.64
C LEU A 3 6.39 19.44 8.73
N ARG A 4 6.01 18.95 9.92
CA ARG A 4 5.32 17.66 10.03
C ARG A 4 3.97 17.85 9.32
N LYS A 5 3.92 17.57 8.01
CA LYS A 5 2.65 17.44 7.28
C LYS A 5 1.92 16.22 7.86
N ARG A 6 1.17 16.44 8.94
CA ARG A 6 0.14 15.51 9.40
C ARG A 6 -1.04 15.68 8.47
N GLY A 7 -1.25 14.72 7.59
CA GLY A 7 -2.36 14.72 6.65
C GLY A 7 -2.32 13.49 5.76
N TYR A 8 -3.49 12.97 5.42
CA TYR A 8 -3.64 11.94 4.41
C TYR A 8 -3.87 12.63 3.06
N ARG A 9 -3.20 12.14 2.02
CA ARG A 9 -3.51 12.52 0.64
C ARG A 9 -4.18 11.34 -0.04
N GLN A 10 -5.31 11.58 -0.69
CA GLN A 10 -5.97 10.55 -1.48
C GLN A 10 -5.27 10.44 -2.84
N VAL A 11 -5.09 9.19 -3.28
CA VAL A 11 -4.59 8.85 -4.61
C VAL A 11 -5.61 7.93 -5.25
N SER A 12 -5.96 8.21 -6.51
CA SER A 12 -6.85 7.35 -7.28
C SER A 12 -6.03 6.24 -7.92
N LEU A 13 -6.49 4.99 -7.75
CA LEU A 13 -5.91 3.81 -8.38
C LEU A 13 -6.96 3.17 -9.30
N PRO A 14 -6.55 2.52 -10.39
CA PRO A 14 -7.48 1.78 -11.25
C PRO A 14 -8.21 0.69 -10.45
N ILE A 15 -9.53 0.58 -10.65
CA ILE A 15 -10.36 -0.44 -9.98
C ILE A 15 -9.79 -1.86 -10.19
N PRO A 16 -9.39 -2.28 -11.40
CA PRO A 16 -8.85 -3.63 -11.60
C PRO A 16 -7.58 -3.92 -10.80
N LEU A 17 -6.80 -2.88 -10.48
CA LEU A 17 -5.60 -3.03 -9.66
C LEU A 17 -5.98 -3.26 -8.20
N ILE A 18 -6.97 -2.53 -7.69
CA ILE A 18 -7.50 -2.70 -6.34
C ILE A 18 -8.13 -4.08 -6.17
N GLU A 19 -8.93 -4.52 -7.14
CA GLU A 19 -9.53 -5.86 -7.13
C GLU A 19 -8.46 -6.95 -7.11
N ARG A 20 -7.40 -6.80 -7.92
CA ARG A 20 -6.29 -7.76 -7.90
C ARG A 20 -5.57 -7.80 -6.56
N VAL A 21 -5.41 -6.66 -5.89
CA VAL A 21 -4.82 -6.62 -4.54
C VAL A 21 -5.73 -7.34 -3.54
N ASP A 22 -7.03 -7.07 -3.59
CA ASP A 22 -8.02 -7.72 -2.72
C ASP A 22 -8.02 -9.25 -2.92
N GLU A 23 -8.00 -9.72 -4.17
CA GLU A 23 -7.89 -11.14 -4.49
C GLU A 23 -6.63 -11.79 -3.90
N ILE A 24 -5.48 -11.10 -3.99
CA ILE A 24 -4.21 -11.62 -3.45
C ILE A 24 -4.28 -11.72 -1.93
N ILE A 25 -4.78 -10.69 -1.25
CA ILE A 25 -4.91 -10.67 0.22
C ILE A 25 -5.82 -11.82 0.68
N ASN A 26 -6.95 -12.03 0.00
CA ASN A 26 -7.88 -13.11 0.33
C ASN A 26 -7.33 -14.51 0.02
N LYS A 27 -6.55 -14.65 -1.08
CA LYS A 27 -5.97 -15.95 -1.48
C LYS A 27 -4.71 -16.33 -0.70
N ARG A 28 -4.00 -15.36 -0.13
CA ARG A 28 -2.69 -15.54 0.52
C ARG A 28 -2.73 -15.02 1.95
N ILE A 29 -3.59 -15.63 2.78
CA ILE A 29 -3.73 -15.30 4.20
C ILE A 29 -2.37 -15.39 4.94
N GLU A 30 -1.48 -16.27 4.48
CA GLU A 30 -0.11 -16.43 4.97
C GLU A 30 0.75 -15.15 4.88
N MET A 31 0.40 -14.20 4.01
CA MET A 31 1.12 -12.92 3.89
C MET A 31 0.79 -11.95 5.04
N GLY A 32 -0.21 -12.26 5.87
CA GLY A 32 -0.54 -11.49 7.07
C GLY A 32 -1.19 -10.14 6.84
N TYR A 33 -1.52 -9.79 5.59
CA TYR A 33 -2.23 -8.55 5.28
C TYR A 33 -3.71 -8.67 5.66
N THR A 34 -4.20 -7.66 6.34
CA THR A 34 -5.59 -7.62 6.83
C THR A 34 -6.50 -6.75 5.98
N SER A 35 -5.93 -5.89 5.13
CA SER A 35 -6.68 -4.95 4.30
C SER A 35 -5.88 -4.40 3.12
N VAL A 36 -6.59 -3.99 2.06
CA VAL A 36 -6.01 -3.35 0.86
C VAL A 36 -5.12 -2.13 1.19
N PRO A 37 -5.51 -1.18 2.06
CA PRO A 37 -4.66 -0.03 2.39
C PRO A 37 -3.35 -0.41 3.08
N GLU A 38 -3.37 -1.45 3.92
CA GLU A 38 -2.19 -1.96 4.61
C GLU A 38 -1.18 -2.55 3.63
N PHE A 39 -1.67 -3.39 2.71
CA PHE A 39 -0.87 -3.93 1.62
C PHE A 39 -0.22 -2.82 0.79
N ILE A 40 -1.03 -1.84 0.33
CA ILE A 40 -0.54 -0.74 -0.51
C ILE A 40 0.52 0.08 0.22
N ARG A 41 0.30 0.38 1.51
CA ARG A 41 1.26 1.16 2.30
C ARG A 41 2.61 0.47 2.42
N THR A 42 2.61 -0.84 2.68
CA THR A 42 3.83 -1.65 2.77
C THR A 42 4.53 -1.74 1.42
N ALA A 43 3.79 -2.07 0.36
CA ALA A 43 4.35 -2.18 -0.99
C ALA A 43 4.99 -0.87 -1.48
N ILE A 44 4.39 0.28 -1.19
CA ILE A 44 4.97 1.60 -1.53
C ILE A 44 6.26 1.82 -0.74
N ARG A 45 6.27 1.54 0.57
CA ARG A 45 7.46 1.71 1.42
C ARG A 45 8.61 0.84 0.92
N GLU A 46 8.39 -0.45 0.70
CA GLU A 46 9.42 -1.37 0.20
C GLU A 46 9.96 -0.95 -1.16
N LYS A 47 9.09 -0.39 -2.03
CA LYS A 47 9.51 0.08 -3.35
C LYS A 47 10.38 1.34 -3.26
N LEU A 48 10.07 2.25 -2.34
CA LEU A 48 10.89 3.46 -2.10
C LEU A 48 12.25 3.10 -1.51
N GLU A 49 12.28 2.23 -0.50
CA GLU A 49 13.55 1.77 0.10
C GLU A 49 14.47 1.15 -0.95
N LYS A 50 13.94 0.34 -1.88
CA LYS A 50 14.71 -0.24 -2.99
C LYS A 50 15.21 0.76 -4.05
N ILE A 51 14.65 1.97 -4.11
CA ILE A 51 15.08 3.03 -5.04
C ILE A 51 16.11 3.94 -4.38
N GLU A 52 16.04 4.10 -3.07
CA GLU A 52 16.93 4.95 -2.27
C GLU A 52 18.24 4.24 -1.88
N ASP A 53 18.30 2.91 -1.97
CA ASP A 53 19.50 2.06 -1.84
C ASP A 53 20.30 1.98 -3.15
#